data_AF-A0A411DQR7-F1
#
_entry.id   AF-A0A411DQR7-F1
#
_cell.length_a   1.000
_cell.length_b   1.000
_cell.length_c   1.000
_cell.angle_alpha   90.00
_cell.angle_beta   90.00
_cell.angle_gamma   90.00
#
_symmetry.space_group_name_H-M   'P 1'
#
loop_
_entity.id
_entity.type
_entity.pdbx_description
1 polymer ?
#
loop_
_entity_poly.entity_id
_entity_poly.type
_entity_poly.pdbx_seq_one_letter_code
_entity_poly.pdbx_strand_id
1 'polypeptide(L)'
;MKNLTNLFILLFFFNLLSCKENNPKQEKIDNLTTLYSIDFKQEPVDCTGEKYSSNKCVDKNKNLSISFDKNSILFTYNNQNYIDKLNNSSDLGYETFLFGSSNDEKIILIHNFLENGHLFLVYYANNNNIKFLGKNEVINNTEENNAYNFKIKKTDRKVDIFLNPQLGNFSLDIEKAVNLNNNDDKKAILNINFLNDNIATPDKITNELIFTKDKSGKLIINTDILDYIQKNTANSNNSYSMSLSKYVTQLIINFYDNESTEWREEDLFRIIGYAANTTDPLFKKYWKNNPKEWNNGQGGYILGFCNVAYHDQIWAKLTNNFKQNKYYNLPYLEEMVWYGSDFDKIGAP
;
A
#
# COMPACT_ATOMS: atom_id res chain seq x y z
N MET A 1 -47.24 37.07 -70.84
CA MET A 1 -47.52 36.45 -69.54
C MET A 1 -46.24 35.72 -69.12
N LYS A 2 -45.15 36.36 -68.66
CA LYS A 2 -44.95 37.45 -67.67
C LYS A 2 -45.49 37.06 -66.29
N ASN A 3 -44.54 36.87 -65.37
CA ASN A 3 -44.65 36.67 -63.91
C ASN A 3 -44.68 35.23 -63.38
N LEU A 4 -43.60 34.46 -63.65
CA LEU A 4 -43.19 33.34 -62.78
C LEU A 4 -41.73 33.43 -62.31
N THR A 5 -41.05 34.56 -62.55
CA THR A 5 -39.64 34.79 -62.21
C THR A 5 -39.40 35.67 -60.98
N ASN A 6 -40.45 36.05 -60.25
CA ASN A 6 -40.35 36.89 -59.04
C ASN A 6 -40.65 36.15 -57.72
N LEU A 7 -40.87 34.83 -57.73
CA LEU A 7 -41.11 34.05 -56.51
C LEU A 7 -39.88 33.28 -56.00
N PHE A 8 -38.82 33.15 -56.81
CA PHE A 8 -37.61 32.41 -56.45
C PHE A 8 -36.49 33.27 -55.80
N ILE A 9 -36.61 34.59 -55.81
CA ILE A 9 -35.58 35.50 -55.25
C ILE A 9 -35.90 35.91 -53.79
N LEU A 10 -37.15 35.77 -53.33
CA LEU A 10 -37.52 36.12 -51.94
C LEU A 10 -37.27 35.01 -50.90
N LEU A 11 -37.06 33.76 -51.33
CA LEU A 11 -36.78 32.62 -50.42
C LEU A 11 -35.30 32.42 -50.12
N PHE A 12 -34.40 33.15 -50.78
CA PHE A 12 -32.95 33.06 -50.58
C PHE A 12 -32.39 34.06 -49.55
N PHE A 13 -33.20 35.02 -49.07
CA PHE A 13 -32.75 36.07 -48.15
C PHE A 13 -33.11 35.87 -46.66
N PHE A 14 -33.79 34.76 -46.30
CA PHE A 14 -34.14 34.47 -44.90
C PHE A 14 -33.24 33.44 -44.19
N ASN A 15 -32.18 32.95 -44.84
CA ASN A 15 -31.25 31.97 -44.23
C ASN A 15 -29.88 32.54 -43.84
N LEU A 16 -29.66 33.86 -43.92
CA LEU A 16 -28.40 34.49 -43.55
C LEU A 16 -28.66 35.78 -42.77
N LEU A 17 -29.06 35.67 -41.49
CA LEU A 17 -28.86 36.67 -40.42
C LEU A 17 -29.67 36.25 -39.19
N SER A 18 -29.14 35.31 -38.40
CA SER A 18 -29.46 35.24 -36.97
C SER A 18 -28.33 34.54 -36.22
N CYS A 19 -27.21 35.26 -36.07
CA CYS A 19 -26.24 34.99 -35.02
C CYS A 19 -26.29 36.13 -34.00
N LYS A 20 -26.71 35.79 -32.78
CA LYS A 20 -26.21 36.21 -31.45
C LYS A 20 -27.33 36.62 -30.48
N GLU A 21 -27.58 35.79 -29.46
CA GLU A 21 -26.91 35.95 -28.16
C GLU A 21 -27.16 34.76 -27.20
N ASN A 22 -26.06 34.26 -26.65
CA ASN A 22 -25.86 33.73 -25.30
C ASN A 22 -26.70 32.55 -24.79
N ASN A 23 -26.17 31.35 -25.02
CA ASN A 23 -25.65 30.54 -23.91
C ASN A 23 -24.80 29.39 -24.49
N PRO A 24 -23.47 29.38 -24.29
CA PRO A 24 -22.72 28.18 -24.58
C PRO A 24 -23.07 27.17 -23.49
N LYS A 25 -23.96 26.22 -23.81
CA LYS A 25 -23.85 24.90 -23.22
C LYS A 25 -22.44 24.45 -23.56
N GLN A 26 -21.62 24.41 -22.52
CA GLN A 26 -20.30 23.84 -22.54
C GLN A 26 -20.48 22.35 -22.83
N GLU A 27 -20.57 22.01 -24.13
CA GLU A 27 -20.12 20.72 -24.60
C GLU A 27 -18.71 20.61 -24.07
N LYS A 28 -18.53 19.75 -23.06
CA LYS A 28 -17.26 19.07 -22.87
C LYS A 28 -16.97 18.43 -24.22
N ILE A 29 -16.18 19.13 -25.02
CA ILE A 29 -15.16 18.49 -25.82
C ILE A 29 -14.37 17.71 -24.77
N ASP A 30 -14.79 16.46 -24.54
CA ASP A 30 -13.89 15.45 -24.06
C ASP A 30 -12.74 15.52 -25.05
N ASN A 31 -11.67 16.19 -24.62
CA ASN A 31 -10.37 16.01 -25.20
C ASN A 31 -10.20 14.50 -25.18
N LEU A 32 -10.47 13.87 -26.32
CA LEU A 32 -9.91 12.60 -26.70
C LEU A 32 -8.41 12.89 -26.71
N THR A 33 -7.81 12.87 -25.52
CA THR A 33 -6.40 12.56 -25.36
C THR A 33 -6.29 11.24 -26.06
N THR A 34 -5.82 11.28 -27.30
CA THR A 34 -5.17 10.15 -27.93
C THR A 34 -4.17 9.68 -26.89
N LEU A 35 -4.53 8.62 -26.16
CA LEU A 35 -3.69 8.01 -25.15
C LEU A 35 -2.42 7.61 -25.90
N TYR A 36 -1.38 8.43 -25.77
CA TYR A 36 -0.10 8.18 -26.41
C TYR A 36 0.45 6.92 -25.75
N SER A 37 0.31 5.79 -26.44
CA SER A 37 0.87 4.53 -25.96
C SER A 37 2.33 4.45 -26.37
N ILE A 38 3.22 4.29 -25.40
CA ILE A 38 4.64 4.08 -25.63
C ILE A 38 4.89 2.57 -25.64
N ASP A 39 5.43 2.06 -26.75
CA ASP A 39 5.88 0.67 -26.84
C ASP A 39 7.33 0.56 -26.36
N PHE A 40 7.59 -0.40 -25.48
CA PHE A 40 8.92 -0.70 -24.96
C PHE A 40 9.52 -1.90 -25.69
N LYS A 41 10.81 -1.82 -26.01
CA LYS A 41 11.57 -2.90 -26.67
C LYS A 41 12.56 -3.50 -25.70
N GLN A 42 12.70 -4.82 -25.72
CA GLN A 42 13.67 -5.50 -24.88
C GLN A 42 15.09 -5.06 -25.25
N GLU A 43 15.87 -4.71 -24.23
CA GLU A 43 17.27 -4.35 -24.32
C GLU A 43 18.13 -5.48 -23.73
N PRO A 44 19.34 -5.71 -24.27
CA PRO A 44 20.27 -6.64 -23.66
C PRO A 44 20.74 -6.13 -22.30
N VAL A 45 20.85 -7.06 -21.35
CA VAL A 45 21.43 -6.83 -20.03
C VAL A 45 22.54 -7.86 -19.81
N ASP A 46 23.70 -7.38 -19.39
CA ASP A 46 24.86 -8.22 -19.11
C ASP A 46 24.85 -8.55 -17.60
N CYS A 47 24.53 -9.79 -17.27
CA CYS A 47 24.48 -10.27 -15.89
C CYS A 47 25.72 -11.10 -15.53
N THR A 48 26.26 -10.86 -14.35
CA THR A 48 27.39 -11.56 -13.74
C THR A 48 26.94 -12.31 -12.49
N GLY A 49 27.40 -13.55 -12.32
CA GLY A 49 27.03 -14.43 -11.21
C GLY A 49 26.62 -15.81 -11.70
N GLU A 50 25.91 -16.55 -10.85
CA GLU A 50 25.36 -17.83 -11.22
C GLU A 50 24.13 -17.66 -12.13
N LYS A 51 23.88 -18.66 -12.98
CA LYS A 51 22.68 -18.69 -13.81
C LYS A 51 21.46 -18.71 -12.88
N TYR A 52 20.55 -17.75 -13.08
CA TYR A 52 19.39 -17.54 -12.21
C TYR A 52 19.71 -17.06 -10.77
N SER A 53 20.94 -16.63 -10.50
CA SER A 53 21.34 -16.05 -9.20
C SER A 53 22.42 -14.99 -9.44
N SER A 54 22.13 -14.04 -10.34
CA SER A 54 23.10 -13.05 -10.80
C SER A 54 23.31 -11.95 -9.77
N ASN A 55 24.51 -11.84 -9.20
CA ASN A 55 24.84 -10.80 -8.21
C ASN A 55 24.73 -9.37 -8.77
N LYS A 56 24.92 -9.21 -10.08
CA LYS A 56 24.85 -7.91 -10.74
C LYS A 56 24.44 -8.02 -12.21
N CYS A 57 23.59 -7.11 -12.66
CA CYS A 57 23.19 -6.94 -14.04
C CYS A 57 23.45 -5.50 -14.48
N VAL A 58 23.95 -5.28 -15.69
CA VAL A 58 24.29 -3.94 -16.20
C VAL A 58 23.73 -3.79 -17.61
N ASP A 59 23.13 -2.63 -17.89
CA ASP A 59 22.66 -2.35 -19.25
C ASP A 59 23.83 -2.08 -20.21
N LYS A 60 23.60 -2.25 -21.50
CA LYS A 60 24.63 -2.10 -22.54
C LYS A 60 25.35 -0.76 -22.49
N ASN A 61 24.64 0.30 -22.11
CA ASN A 61 25.17 1.66 -22.04
C ASN A 61 25.84 1.97 -20.69
N LYS A 62 25.83 1.02 -19.73
CA LYS A 62 26.33 1.15 -18.36
C LYS A 62 25.73 2.34 -17.58
N ASN A 63 24.57 2.81 -18.00
CA ASN A 63 23.83 3.87 -17.35
C ASN A 63 22.91 3.33 -16.27
N LEU A 64 22.56 2.04 -16.35
CA LEU A 64 21.81 1.29 -15.34
C LEU A 64 22.62 0.09 -14.87
N SER A 65 22.81 -0.05 -13.56
CA SER A 65 23.26 -1.28 -12.94
C SER A 65 22.33 -1.71 -11.83
N ILE A 66 22.10 -3.01 -11.70
CA ILE A 66 21.23 -3.65 -10.73
C ILE A 66 22.10 -4.64 -9.97
N SER A 67 22.16 -4.52 -8.65
CA SER A 67 22.91 -5.40 -7.77
C SER A 67 21.99 -6.03 -6.75
N PHE A 68 22.20 -7.31 -6.50
CA PHE A 68 21.32 -8.11 -5.67
C PHE A 68 22.06 -8.49 -4.39
N ASP A 69 21.45 -8.13 -3.26
CA ASP A 69 21.83 -8.56 -1.93
C ASP A 69 20.67 -9.35 -1.30
N LYS A 70 20.96 -10.16 -0.28
CA LYS A 70 19.99 -11.06 0.36
C LYS A 70 18.69 -10.37 0.74
N ASN A 71 18.77 -9.10 1.17
CA ASN A 71 17.64 -8.33 1.68
C ASN A 71 17.36 -7.06 0.87
N SER A 72 18.02 -6.86 -0.27
CA SER A 72 17.83 -5.65 -1.05
C SER A 72 18.23 -5.76 -2.51
N ILE A 73 17.65 -4.89 -3.32
CA ILE A 73 18.02 -4.67 -4.71
C ILE A 73 18.53 -3.24 -4.81
N LEU A 74 19.79 -3.09 -5.20
CA LEU A 74 20.42 -1.78 -5.41
C LEU A 74 20.40 -1.47 -6.91
N PHE A 75 19.82 -0.35 -7.27
CA PHE A 75 19.90 0.21 -8.61
C PHE A 75 20.86 1.40 -8.59
N THR A 76 21.77 1.46 -9.55
CA THR A 76 22.51 2.67 -9.88
C THR A 76 22.05 3.11 -11.25
N TYR A 77 21.44 4.29 -11.34
CA TYR A 77 20.95 4.84 -12.60
C TYR A 77 21.31 6.31 -12.71
N ASN A 78 21.94 6.72 -13.81
CA ASN A 78 22.44 8.08 -14.01
C ASN A 78 23.28 8.61 -12.83
N ASN A 79 24.17 7.77 -12.29
CA ASN A 79 25.02 8.04 -11.12
C ASN A 79 24.27 8.28 -9.79
N GLN A 80 22.97 7.98 -9.72
CA GLN A 80 22.19 7.98 -8.49
C GLN A 80 21.94 6.55 -8.03
N ASN A 81 21.94 6.35 -6.72
CA ASN A 81 21.68 5.05 -6.11
C ASN A 81 20.25 5.01 -5.55
N TYR A 82 19.53 3.96 -5.90
CA TYR A 82 18.18 3.66 -5.45
C TYR A 82 18.21 2.29 -4.80
N ILE A 83 17.64 2.15 -3.60
CA ILE A 83 17.61 0.87 -2.91
C ILE A 83 16.16 0.45 -2.81
N ASP A 84 15.88 -0.80 -3.13
CA ASP A 84 14.68 -1.50 -2.73
C ASP A 84 15.01 -2.52 -1.63
N LYS A 85 14.26 -2.53 -0.52
CA LYS A 85 14.50 -3.40 0.64
C LYS A 85 13.49 -4.55 0.72
N LEU A 86 12.89 -4.91 -0.42
CA LEU A 86 12.06 -6.10 -0.49
C LEU A 86 12.90 -7.34 -0.19
N ASN A 87 12.34 -8.27 0.58
CA ASN A 87 12.90 -9.62 0.73
C ASN A 87 12.85 -10.28 -0.65
N ASN A 88 13.99 -10.27 -1.34
CA ASN A 88 14.13 -10.81 -2.68
C ASN A 88 14.66 -12.26 -2.64
N SER A 89 14.45 -12.97 -1.52
CA SER A 89 14.87 -14.35 -1.37
C SER A 89 13.92 -15.27 -2.13
N SER A 90 14.13 -15.36 -3.44
CA SER A 90 13.71 -16.54 -4.18
C SER A 90 14.77 -17.61 -4.00
N ASP A 91 14.46 -18.67 -3.25
CA ASP A 91 15.36 -19.82 -3.09
C ASP A 91 15.61 -20.55 -4.42
N LEU A 92 14.72 -20.35 -5.40
CA LEU A 92 14.79 -20.95 -6.74
C LEU A 92 15.50 -20.04 -7.76
N GLY A 93 15.90 -18.83 -7.35
CA GLY A 93 16.61 -17.88 -8.19
C GLY A 93 15.73 -16.83 -8.88
N TYR A 94 16.37 -15.99 -9.70
CA TYR A 94 15.75 -14.90 -10.45
C TYR A 94 16.46 -14.59 -11.78
N GLU A 95 15.70 -13.97 -12.69
CA GLU A 95 16.18 -13.43 -13.96
C GLU A 95 15.78 -11.96 -14.11
N THR A 96 16.60 -11.17 -14.83
CA THR A 96 16.35 -9.74 -15.04
C THR A 96 16.11 -9.47 -16.52
N PHE A 97 15.04 -8.75 -16.82
CA PHE A 97 14.72 -8.27 -18.17
C PHE A 97 14.67 -6.75 -18.16
N LEU A 98 15.26 -6.13 -19.18
CA LEU A 98 15.28 -4.69 -19.37
C LEU A 98 14.55 -4.32 -20.66
N PHE A 99 13.75 -3.27 -20.61
CA PHE A 99 13.08 -2.74 -21.78
C PHE A 99 13.24 -1.23 -21.85
N GLY A 100 13.60 -0.71 -23.03
CA GLY A 100 13.76 0.71 -23.30
C GLY A 100 12.69 1.24 -24.24
N SER A 101 12.37 2.53 -24.08
CA SER A 101 11.52 3.30 -25.00
C SER A 101 12.36 4.28 -25.84
N SER A 102 11.72 4.96 -26.79
CA SER A 102 12.34 6.04 -27.57
C SER A 102 12.66 7.30 -26.76
N ASN A 103 12.10 7.44 -25.56
CA ASN A 103 12.21 8.64 -24.72
C ASN A 103 13.15 8.43 -23.53
N ASP A 104 14.05 7.45 -23.61
CA ASP A 104 14.95 7.01 -22.54
C ASP A 104 14.26 6.53 -21.25
N GLU A 105 12.93 6.35 -21.26
CA GLU A 105 12.23 5.62 -20.20
C GLU A 105 12.58 4.13 -20.29
N LYS A 106 12.74 3.47 -19.13
CA LYS A 106 13.03 2.05 -19.01
C LYS A 106 12.01 1.34 -18.12
N ILE A 107 11.70 0.09 -18.46
CA ILE A 107 11.00 -0.86 -17.59
C ILE A 107 11.98 -1.97 -17.21
N ILE A 108 12.10 -2.25 -15.92
CA ILE A 108 12.93 -3.31 -15.37
C ILE A 108 11.99 -4.36 -14.80
N LEU A 109 12.10 -5.59 -15.28
CA LEU A 109 11.40 -6.75 -14.71
C LEU A 109 12.41 -7.64 -14.00
N ILE A 110 12.16 -7.94 -12.74
CA ILE A 110 12.89 -8.96 -11.98
C ILE A 110 11.93 -10.11 -11.79
N HIS A 111 12.23 -11.22 -12.45
CA HIS A 111 11.43 -12.43 -12.42
C HIS A 111 12.02 -13.40 -11.41
N ASN A 112 11.33 -13.59 -10.29
CA ASN A 112 11.64 -14.58 -9.27
C ASN A 112 10.92 -15.89 -9.60
N PHE A 113 11.64 -17.01 -9.63
CA PHE A 113 11.06 -18.34 -9.81
C PHE A 113 10.35 -18.79 -8.53
N LEU A 114 9.13 -19.30 -8.63
CA LEU A 114 8.40 -19.92 -7.53
C LEU A 114 8.20 -21.41 -7.84
N GLU A 115 8.00 -22.24 -6.81
CA GLU A 115 7.80 -23.69 -7.00
C GLU A 115 6.67 -23.99 -7.99
N ASN A 116 5.60 -23.18 -7.94
CA ASN A 116 4.40 -23.36 -8.77
C ASN A 116 4.07 -22.10 -9.59
N GLY A 117 5.05 -21.26 -9.90
CA GLY A 117 4.75 -20.02 -10.62
C GLY A 117 5.90 -19.03 -10.79
N HIS A 118 5.51 -17.78 -11.01
CA HIS A 118 6.39 -16.69 -11.39
C HIS A 118 6.01 -15.44 -10.61
N LEU A 119 6.97 -14.81 -9.94
CA LEU A 119 6.78 -13.51 -9.31
C LEU A 119 7.54 -12.45 -10.11
N PHE A 120 6.82 -11.51 -10.70
CA PHE A 120 7.41 -10.37 -11.40
C PHE A 120 7.42 -9.15 -10.51
N LEU A 121 8.60 -8.61 -10.22
CA LEU A 121 8.77 -7.27 -9.65
C LEU A 121 9.01 -6.29 -10.80
N VAL A 122 8.24 -5.20 -10.82
CA VAL A 122 8.26 -4.25 -11.93
C VAL A 122 8.69 -2.88 -11.47
N TYR A 123 9.71 -2.34 -12.12
CA TYR A 123 10.20 -0.99 -11.89
C TYR A 123 10.13 -0.17 -13.16
N TYR A 124 9.88 1.12 -12.98
CA TYR A 124 9.90 2.12 -14.03
C TYR A 124 11.00 3.12 -13.74
N ALA A 125 11.88 3.34 -14.71
CA ALA A 125 12.94 4.32 -14.62
C ALA A 125 12.75 5.40 -15.69
N ASN A 126 12.92 6.66 -15.30
CA ASN A 126 13.08 7.78 -16.21
C ASN A 126 14.32 8.58 -15.78
N ASN A 127 14.70 9.60 -16.57
CA ASN A 127 15.93 10.38 -16.38
C ASN A 127 16.25 10.80 -14.93
N ASN A 128 15.24 10.95 -14.06
CA ASN A 128 15.40 11.50 -12.72
C ASN A 128 15.07 10.51 -11.59
N ASN A 129 14.40 9.39 -11.86
CA ASN A 129 13.99 8.47 -10.80
C ASN A 129 13.82 7.02 -11.25
N ILE A 130 13.87 6.13 -10.26
CA ILE A 130 13.33 4.78 -10.36
C ILE A 130 12.14 4.68 -9.42
N LYS A 131 11.04 4.14 -9.93
CA LYS A 131 9.84 3.85 -9.18
C LYS A 131 9.55 2.36 -9.19
N PHE A 132 9.11 1.82 -8.06
CA PHE A 132 8.51 0.50 -7.99
C PHE A 132 7.04 0.59 -8.39
N LEU A 133 6.65 -0.10 -9.47
CA LEU A 133 5.28 -0.11 -9.97
C LEU A 133 4.41 -1.13 -9.22
N GLY A 134 5.01 -2.23 -8.78
CA GLY A 134 4.30 -3.30 -8.09
C GLY A 134 4.88 -4.68 -8.35
N LYS A 135 4.23 -5.68 -7.78
CA LYS A 135 4.52 -7.10 -8.00
C LYS A 135 3.32 -7.80 -8.61
N ASN A 136 3.54 -8.79 -9.46
CA ASN A 136 2.48 -9.66 -9.97
C ASN A 136 2.92 -11.12 -9.90
N GLU A 137 2.12 -11.96 -9.25
CA GLU A 137 2.32 -13.40 -9.21
C GLU A 137 1.48 -14.08 -10.28
N VAL A 138 2.09 -15.00 -11.01
CA VAL A 138 1.45 -15.83 -12.02
C VAL A 138 1.67 -17.29 -11.65
N ILE A 139 0.58 -17.99 -11.32
CA ILE A 139 0.61 -19.42 -11.02
C ILE A 139 0.65 -20.16 -12.35
N ASN A 140 1.64 -21.03 -12.53
CA ASN A 140 1.76 -21.85 -13.72
C ASN A 140 1.19 -23.25 -13.43
N ASN A 141 0.01 -23.53 -13.99
CA ASN A 141 -0.63 -24.85 -13.84
C ASN A 141 -0.12 -25.87 -14.86
N THR A 142 0.90 -25.54 -15.66
CA THR A 142 1.40 -26.37 -16.75
C THR A 142 2.91 -26.57 -16.64
N GLU A 143 3.37 -27.82 -16.76
CA GLU A 143 4.80 -28.19 -16.69
C GLU A 143 5.61 -27.75 -17.94
N GLU A 144 4.98 -27.05 -18.89
CA GLU A 144 5.65 -26.64 -20.13
C GLU A 144 6.62 -25.49 -19.88
N ASN A 145 7.87 -25.71 -20.29
CA ASN A 145 8.96 -24.75 -20.18
C ASN A 145 8.76 -23.63 -21.22
N ASN A 146 8.01 -22.62 -20.82
CA ASN A 146 7.59 -21.55 -21.70
C ASN A 146 8.69 -20.50 -21.87
N ALA A 147 9.21 -20.37 -23.09
CA ALA A 147 10.00 -19.19 -23.45
C ALA A 147 9.13 -17.93 -23.31
N TYR A 148 9.59 -16.95 -22.54
CA TYR A 148 8.87 -15.68 -22.40
C TYR A 148 8.91 -14.90 -23.71
N ASN A 149 7.75 -14.42 -24.15
CA ASN A 149 7.65 -13.39 -25.16
C ASN A 149 6.98 -12.17 -24.52
N PHE A 150 7.81 -11.21 -24.11
CA PHE A 150 7.32 -9.99 -23.48
C PHE A 150 6.95 -8.95 -24.53
N LYS A 151 5.77 -8.35 -24.36
CA LYS A 151 5.43 -7.07 -24.98
C LYS A 151 5.02 -6.13 -23.86
N ILE A 152 5.60 -4.94 -23.83
CA ILE A 152 5.32 -3.95 -22.78
C ILE A 152 4.84 -2.66 -23.42
N LYS A 153 3.72 -2.15 -22.91
CA LYS A 153 3.13 -0.89 -23.34
C LYS A 153 2.88 0.01 -22.13
N LYS A 154 3.13 1.30 -22.30
CA LYS A 154 2.78 2.31 -21.30
C LYS A 154 1.75 3.27 -21.87
N THR A 155 0.78 3.62 -21.05
CA THR A 155 -0.10 4.77 -21.23
C THR A 155 0.18 5.77 -20.10
N ASP A 156 -0.52 6.91 -20.07
CA ASP A 156 -0.33 7.90 -19.01
C ASP A 156 -0.58 7.34 -17.60
N ARG A 157 -1.47 6.37 -17.46
CA ARG A 157 -1.90 5.83 -16.16
C ARG A 157 -1.38 4.44 -15.83
N LYS A 158 -0.96 3.65 -16.82
CA LYS A 158 -0.63 2.24 -16.58
C LYS A 158 0.47 1.71 -17.49
N VAL A 159 1.16 0.69 -17.00
CA VAL A 159 2.04 -0.18 -17.77
C VAL A 159 1.35 -1.53 -17.94
N ASP A 160 1.08 -1.91 -19.18
CA ASP A 160 0.55 -3.20 -19.58
C ASP A 160 1.71 -4.13 -19.96
N ILE A 161 1.79 -5.29 -19.31
CA ILE A 161 2.77 -6.33 -19.56
C ILE A 161 2.03 -7.53 -20.13
N PHE A 162 2.32 -7.80 -21.39
CA PHE A 162 1.78 -8.94 -22.11
C PHE A 162 2.80 -10.07 -22.07
N LEU A 163 2.39 -11.20 -21.50
CA LEU A 163 3.17 -12.43 -21.44
C LEU A 163 2.69 -13.38 -22.54
N ASN A 164 3.17 -14.63 -22.52
CA ASN A 164 2.58 -15.65 -23.37
C ASN A 164 1.09 -15.90 -22.98
N PRO A 165 0.28 -16.48 -23.88
CA PRO A 165 -1.14 -16.72 -23.60
C PRO A 165 -1.43 -17.59 -22.37
N GLN A 166 -0.49 -18.44 -21.95
CA GLN A 166 -0.65 -19.37 -20.83
C GLN A 166 -0.43 -18.70 -19.46
N LEU A 167 0.43 -17.67 -19.40
CA LEU A 167 0.77 -16.93 -18.18
C LEU A 167 -0.17 -15.76 -17.91
N GLY A 168 -0.90 -15.30 -18.94
CA GLY A 168 -1.82 -14.17 -18.81
C GLY A 168 -1.11 -12.81 -18.76
N ASN A 169 -1.86 -11.76 -19.07
CA ASN A 169 -1.35 -10.40 -19.10
C ASN A 169 -1.71 -9.67 -17.80
N PHE A 170 -0.91 -8.69 -17.41
CA PHE A 170 -1.21 -7.88 -16.23
C PHE A 170 -0.90 -6.41 -16.46
N SER A 171 -1.52 -5.55 -15.67
CA SER A 171 -1.40 -4.10 -15.77
C SER A 171 -1.08 -3.50 -14.40
N LEU A 172 -0.15 -2.55 -14.37
CA LEU A 172 0.25 -1.84 -13.15
C LEU A 172 -0.03 -0.35 -13.29
N ASP A 173 -0.60 0.24 -12.24
CA ASP A 173 -0.98 1.65 -12.18
C ASP A 173 0.23 2.51 -11.81
N ILE A 174 0.55 3.48 -12.66
CA ILE A 174 1.70 4.39 -12.49
C ILE A 174 1.43 5.40 -11.38
N GLU A 175 0.17 5.77 -11.13
CA GLU A 175 -0.18 6.70 -10.05
C GLU A 175 0.05 6.07 -8.67
N LYS A 176 0.06 4.73 -8.59
CA LYS A 176 0.39 3.95 -7.38
C LYS A 176 1.88 3.65 -7.24
N ALA A 177 2.71 4.09 -8.18
CA ALA A 177 4.13 3.79 -8.19
C ALA A 177 4.88 4.52 -7.08
N VAL A 178 5.78 3.81 -6.40
CA VAL A 178 6.57 4.35 -5.29
C VAL A 178 7.94 4.77 -5.76
N ASN A 179 8.31 6.02 -5.46
CA ASN A 179 9.63 6.52 -5.77
C ASN A 179 10.66 5.92 -4.82
N LEU A 180 11.67 5.22 -5.35
CA LEU A 180 12.71 4.59 -4.53
C LEU A 180 13.64 5.60 -3.84
N ASN A 181 13.56 6.89 -4.23
CA ASN A 181 14.26 7.98 -3.55
C ASN A 181 13.53 8.50 -2.30
N ASN A 182 12.27 8.14 -2.08
CA ASN A 182 11.45 8.68 -1.01
C ASN A 182 11.17 7.61 0.06
N ASN A 183 11.80 7.73 1.23
CA ASN A 183 11.69 6.74 2.31
C ASN A 183 10.24 6.58 2.82
N ASP A 184 9.43 7.62 2.72
CA ASP A 184 8.03 7.63 3.21
C ASP A 184 7.11 6.78 2.32
N ASP A 185 7.26 6.88 1.00
CA ASP A 185 6.48 6.12 0.01
C ASP A 185 6.83 4.61 0.06
N LYS A 186 8.09 4.30 0.36
CA LYS A 186 8.60 2.92 0.48
C LYS A 186 8.06 2.17 1.69
N LYS A 187 7.85 2.87 2.81
CA LYS A 187 7.27 2.31 4.04
C LYS A 187 5.81 1.89 3.81
N ALA A 188 5.04 2.68 3.08
CA ALA A 188 3.64 2.41 2.79
C ALA A 188 3.42 1.11 1.98
N ILE A 189 4.21 0.86 0.92
CA ILE A 189 4.01 -0.33 0.06
C ILE A 189 4.55 -1.62 0.68
N LEU A 190 5.67 -1.60 1.42
CA LEU A 190 6.19 -2.80 2.06
C LEU A 190 5.17 -3.35 3.07
N ASN A 191 4.42 -2.46 3.72
CA ASN A 191 3.33 -2.82 4.62
C ASN A 191 2.06 -3.28 3.86
N ILE A 192 1.69 -2.66 2.73
CA ILE A 192 0.52 -3.08 1.92
C ILE A 192 0.71 -4.46 1.29
N ASN A 193 1.88 -4.75 0.69
CA ASN A 193 2.14 -6.04 0.07
C ASN A 193 2.18 -7.16 1.11
N PHE A 194 2.75 -6.90 2.29
CA PHE A 194 2.83 -7.85 3.39
C PHE A 194 1.48 -8.08 4.09
N LEU A 195 0.65 -7.04 4.20
CA LEU A 195 -0.74 -7.14 4.63
C LEU A 195 -1.55 -7.96 3.63
N ASN A 196 -1.40 -7.72 2.32
CA ASN A 196 -2.09 -8.49 1.27
C ASN A 196 -1.71 -9.98 1.29
N ASP A 197 -0.44 -10.30 1.55
CA ASP A 197 0.03 -11.69 1.65
C ASP A 197 -0.47 -12.39 2.93
N ASN A 198 -0.90 -11.65 3.96
CA ASN A 198 -1.39 -12.18 5.24
C ASN A 198 -2.84 -11.76 5.54
N ILE A 199 -3.60 -11.30 4.53
CA ILE A 199 -4.89 -10.61 4.73
C ILE A 199 -5.94 -11.50 5.42
N ALA A 200 -5.79 -12.82 5.26
CA ALA A 200 -6.67 -13.84 5.82
C ALA A 200 -6.37 -14.19 7.29
N THR A 201 -5.33 -13.62 7.90
CA THR A 201 -4.91 -13.95 9.27
C THR A 201 -4.67 -12.70 10.14
N PRO A 202 -5.72 -11.95 10.49
CA PRO A 202 -5.63 -10.78 11.38
C PRO A 202 -4.81 -11.02 12.65
N ASP A 203 -5.01 -12.17 13.31
CA ASP A 203 -4.29 -12.53 14.54
C ASP A 203 -2.77 -12.65 14.34
N LYS A 204 -2.31 -13.19 13.21
CA LYS A 204 -0.87 -13.33 12.91
C LYS A 204 -0.21 -11.95 12.75
N ILE A 205 -0.89 -11.05 12.05
CA ILE A 205 -0.42 -9.68 11.84
C ILE A 205 -0.35 -8.91 13.17
N THR A 206 -1.36 -9.06 14.03
CA THR A 206 -1.40 -8.32 15.29
C THR A 206 -0.44 -8.88 16.34
N ASN A 207 -0.23 -10.20 16.35
CA ASN A 207 0.59 -10.86 17.37
C ASN A 207 2.09 -10.76 17.12
N GLU A 208 2.54 -10.71 15.85
CA GLU A 208 3.96 -10.91 15.53
C GLU A 208 4.63 -9.68 14.90
N LEU A 209 3.86 -8.68 14.44
CA LEU A 209 4.38 -7.73 13.44
C LEU A 209 4.18 -6.25 13.81
N ILE A 210 3.20 -5.94 14.66
CA ILE A 210 2.95 -4.57 15.10
C ILE A 210 3.94 -4.16 16.19
N PHE A 211 4.19 -5.05 17.15
CA PHE A 211 5.06 -4.81 18.30
C PHE A 211 6.19 -5.83 18.30
N THR A 212 7.41 -5.38 18.05
CA THR A 212 8.60 -6.24 17.94
C THR A 212 9.76 -5.67 18.74
N LYS A 213 10.84 -6.43 18.89
CA LYS A 213 12.08 -5.94 19.49
C LYS A 213 13.18 -5.82 18.43
N ASP A 214 13.99 -4.78 18.54
CA ASP A 214 15.23 -4.69 17.78
C ASP A 214 16.30 -5.65 18.35
N LYS A 215 17.45 -5.71 17.69
CA LYS A 215 18.58 -6.56 18.12
C LYS A 215 19.12 -6.22 19.51
N SER A 216 18.80 -5.03 20.04
CA SER A 216 19.15 -4.59 21.40
C SER A 216 18.04 -4.84 22.43
N GLY A 217 16.93 -5.46 22.02
CA GLY A 217 15.78 -5.74 22.87
C GLY A 217 14.82 -4.56 23.06
N LYS A 218 14.99 -3.46 22.30
CA LYS A 218 14.15 -2.27 22.41
C LYS A 218 12.89 -2.42 21.57
N LEU A 219 11.74 -1.99 22.11
CA LEU A 219 10.45 -1.97 21.42
C LEU A 219 10.52 -1.16 20.11
N ILE A 220 10.12 -1.81 19.01
CA ILE A 220 9.78 -1.23 17.72
C ILE A 220 8.26 -1.36 17.53
N ILE A 221 7.62 -0.25 17.16
CA ILE A 221 6.20 -0.21 16.84
C ILE A 221 6.03 0.08 15.35
N ASN A 222 5.37 -0.81 14.61
CA ASN A 222 5.05 -0.59 13.20
C ASN A 222 3.78 0.25 13.05
N THR A 223 3.95 1.58 13.03
CA THR A 223 2.87 2.57 12.92
C THR A 223 2.09 2.48 11.62
N ASP A 224 2.66 1.93 10.56
CA ASP A 224 2.01 1.93 9.26
C ASP A 224 0.93 0.84 9.18
N ILE A 225 1.15 -0.29 9.86
CA ILE A 225 0.11 -1.30 10.05
C ILE A 225 -1.02 -0.71 10.89
N LEU A 226 -0.69 0.04 11.95
CA LEU A 226 -1.69 0.74 12.75
C LEU A 226 -2.52 1.73 11.91
N ASP A 227 -1.85 2.55 11.09
CA ASP A 227 -2.52 3.47 10.16
C ASP A 227 -3.41 2.74 9.15
N TYR A 228 -2.97 1.58 8.64
CA TYR A 228 -3.78 0.75 7.76
C TYR A 228 -5.04 0.27 8.46
N ILE A 229 -4.93 -0.24 9.70
CA ILE A 229 -6.07 -0.68 10.51
C ILE A 229 -7.04 0.49 10.69
N GLN A 230 -6.53 1.67 11.04
CA GLN A 230 -7.35 2.86 11.25
C GLN A 230 -8.09 3.30 9.97
N LYS A 231 -7.43 3.28 8.81
CA LYS A 231 -7.98 3.72 7.52
C LYS A 231 -8.98 2.73 6.92
N ASN A 232 -8.73 1.42 7.08
CA ASN A 232 -9.50 0.38 6.38
C ASN A 232 -10.60 -0.25 7.25
N THR A 233 -10.66 0.09 8.54
CA THR A 233 -11.76 -0.38 9.41
C THR A 233 -13.07 0.33 9.08
N ALA A 234 -14.09 -0.46 8.84
CA ALA A 234 -15.46 -0.01 8.57
C ALA A 234 -16.45 -0.68 9.53
N ASN A 235 -17.68 -0.18 9.56
CA ASN A 235 -18.75 -0.71 10.41
C ASN A 235 -19.04 -2.22 10.21
N SER A 236 -18.79 -2.72 8.99
CA SER A 236 -18.99 -4.13 8.59
C SER A 236 -17.68 -4.90 8.41
N ASN A 237 -16.53 -4.28 8.67
CA ASN A 237 -15.22 -4.93 8.55
C ASN A 237 -14.27 -4.35 9.60
N ASN A 238 -14.16 -5.02 10.74
CA ASN A 238 -13.39 -4.60 11.90
C ASN A 238 -12.39 -5.66 12.37
N SER A 239 -12.17 -6.72 11.58
CA SER A 239 -11.42 -7.92 11.98
C SER A 239 -10.04 -7.58 12.55
N TYR A 240 -9.28 -6.72 11.88
CA TYR A 240 -7.97 -6.27 12.35
C TYR A 240 -8.02 -5.43 13.61
N SER A 241 -9.01 -4.52 13.72
CA SER A 241 -9.19 -3.72 14.93
C SER A 241 -9.48 -4.64 16.11
N MET A 242 -10.35 -5.62 15.92
CA MET A 242 -10.72 -6.59 16.96
C MET A 242 -9.56 -7.50 17.34
N SER A 243 -8.79 -8.00 16.38
CA SER A 243 -7.58 -8.80 16.65
C SER A 243 -6.53 -7.99 17.42
N LEU A 244 -6.33 -6.72 17.08
CA LEU A 244 -5.38 -5.86 17.78
C LEU A 244 -5.83 -5.60 19.22
N SER A 245 -7.10 -5.26 19.43
CA SER A 245 -7.67 -5.09 20.78
C SER A 245 -7.53 -6.37 21.60
N LYS A 246 -7.88 -7.53 21.03
CA LYS A 246 -7.75 -8.85 21.68
C LYS A 246 -6.31 -9.16 22.07
N TYR A 247 -5.35 -8.92 21.18
CA TYR A 247 -3.93 -9.13 21.46
C TYR A 247 -3.48 -8.29 22.66
N VAL A 248 -3.78 -6.98 22.66
CA VAL A 248 -3.34 -6.08 23.73
C VAL A 248 -4.03 -6.40 25.06
N THR A 249 -5.32 -6.73 25.03
CA THR A 249 -6.05 -7.22 26.21
C THR A 249 -5.39 -8.46 26.79
N GLN A 250 -5.06 -9.45 25.96
CA GLN A 250 -4.35 -10.66 26.42
C GLN A 250 -2.96 -10.31 26.97
N LEU A 251 -2.27 -9.34 26.37
CA LEU A 251 -0.97 -8.88 26.84
C LEU A 251 -1.05 -8.26 28.24
N ILE A 252 -2.09 -7.47 28.51
CA ILE A 252 -2.36 -6.88 29.83
C ILE A 252 -2.63 -7.98 30.86
N ILE A 253 -3.53 -8.93 30.54
CA ILE A 253 -3.83 -10.08 31.41
C ILE A 253 -2.54 -10.85 31.73
N ASN A 254 -1.74 -11.15 30.70
CA ASN A 254 -0.50 -11.88 30.88
C ASN A 254 0.55 -11.11 31.71
N PHE A 255 0.56 -9.76 31.64
CA PHE A 255 1.47 -8.94 32.43
C PHE A 255 1.09 -8.94 33.91
N TYR A 256 -0.19 -8.76 34.24
CA TYR A 256 -0.62 -8.56 35.64
C TYR A 256 -1.05 -9.83 36.37
N ASP A 257 -1.60 -10.82 35.66
CA ASP A 257 -2.14 -12.03 36.31
C ASP A 257 -1.23 -13.24 36.16
N ASN A 258 -0.59 -13.40 34.99
CA ASN A 258 0.19 -14.60 34.68
C ASN A 258 1.72 -14.38 34.76
N GLU A 259 2.17 -13.14 34.93
CA GLU A 259 3.59 -12.72 34.89
C GLU A 259 4.37 -13.26 33.68
N SER A 260 3.68 -13.47 32.54
CA SER A 260 4.17 -14.28 31.41
C SER A 260 4.39 -13.45 30.15
N THR A 261 5.09 -12.33 30.27
CA THR A 261 5.32 -11.40 29.16
C THR A 261 6.77 -10.95 29.09
N GLU A 262 7.24 -10.74 27.87
CA GLU A 262 8.60 -10.29 27.62
C GLU A 262 8.77 -8.77 27.70
N TRP A 263 7.66 -8.03 27.85
CA TRP A 263 7.66 -6.57 27.86
C TRP A 263 7.88 -6.02 29.26
N ARG A 264 8.59 -4.90 29.33
CA ARG A 264 8.67 -4.09 30.56
C ARG A 264 7.41 -3.21 30.67
N GLU A 265 7.08 -2.75 31.88
CA GLU A 265 5.88 -1.92 32.11
C GLU A 265 5.85 -0.67 31.21
N GLU A 266 6.98 -0.01 31.02
CA GLU A 266 7.08 1.16 30.12
C GLU A 266 6.80 0.81 28.64
N ASP A 267 7.29 -0.35 28.18
CA ASP A 267 7.06 -0.83 26.83
C ASP A 267 5.58 -1.24 26.67
N LEU A 268 4.99 -1.88 27.68
CA LEU A 268 3.56 -2.20 27.73
C LEU A 268 2.71 -0.93 27.62
N PHE A 269 3.03 0.13 28.36
CA PHE A 269 2.29 1.40 28.28
C PHE A 269 2.35 1.98 26.86
N ARG A 270 3.51 1.96 26.21
CA ARG A 270 3.63 2.39 24.80
C ARG A 270 2.77 1.53 23.87
N ILE A 271 2.81 0.22 24.02
CA ILE A 271 1.97 -0.71 23.23
C ILE A 271 0.49 -0.36 23.38
N ILE A 272 0.02 -0.20 24.63
CA ILE A 272 -1.37 0.18 24.94
C ILE A 272 -1.71 1.52 24.29
N GLY A 273 -0.85 2.54 24.43
CA GLY A 273 -1.11 3.87 23.88
C GLY A 273 -1.25 3.88 22.35
N TYR A 274 -0.37 3.18 21.64
CA TYR A 274 -0.43 3.10 20.18
C TYR A 274 -1.64 2.28 19.69
N ALA A 275 -1.95 1.17 20.36
CA ALA A 275 -3.11 0.35 20.00
C ALA A 275 -4.43 1.06 20.30
N ALA A 276 -4.55 1.72 21.46
CA ALA A 276 -5.73 2.49 21.85
C ALA A 276 -5.96 3.67 20.91
N ASN A 277 -4.91 4.43 20.56
CA ASN A 277 -5.00 5.51 19.58
C ASN A 277 -5.53 5.02 18.21
N THR A 278 -5.28 3.75 17.89
CA THR A 278 -5.70 3.14 16.62
C THR A 278 -7.14 2.63 16.69
N THR A 279 -7.48 1.88 17.73
CA THR A 279 -8.71 1.06 17.80
C THR A 279 -9.84 1.71 18.59
N ASP A 280 -9.55 2.42 19.68
CA ASP A 280 -10.59 3.01 20.54
C ASP A 280 -11.43 4.09 19.83
N PRO A 281 -10.88 4.96 18.95
CA PRO A 281 -11.70 5.89 18.17
C PRO A 281 -12.63 5.18 17.18
N LEU A 282 -12.18 4.06 16.60
CA LEU A 282 -12.98 3.25 15.69
C LEU A 282 -14.11 2.56 16.46
N PHE A 283 -13.80 2.01 17.63
CA PHE A 283 -14.78 1.45 18.54
C PHE A 283 -15.84 2.50 18.85
N LYS A 284 -15.45 3.65 19.43
CA LYS A 284 -16.35 4.78 19.76
C LYS A 284 -17.25 5.18 18.60
N LYS A 285 -16.74 5.13 17.36
CA LYS A 285 -17.48 5.47 16.14
C LYS A 285 -18.52 4.42 15.72
N TYR A 286 -18.21 3.14 15.82
CA TYR A 286 -18.99 2.08 15.15
C TYR A 286 -19.78 1.16 16.09
N TRP A 287 -19.34 0.94 17.35
CA TRP A 287 -19.85 -0.14 18.19
C TRP A 287 -21.37 -0.09 18.41
N LYS A 288 -21.95 1.11 18.60
CA LYS A 288 -23.40 1.30 18.82
C LYS A 288 -24.26 0.91 17.61
N ASN A 289 -23.73 1.15 16.41
CA ASN A 289 -24.45 0.90 15.16
C ASN A 289 -24.37 -0.57 14.75
N ASN A 290 -23.39 -1.31 15.25
CA ASN A 290 -23.22 -2.72 14.96
C ASN A 290 -22.67 -3.51 16.17
N PRO A 291 -23.46 -3.63 17.25
CA PRO A 291 -22.98 -4.20 18.50
C PRO A 291 -22.53 -5.66 18.34
N LYS A 292 -23.16 -6.43 17.46
CA LYS A 292 -22.78 -7.84 17.21
C LYS A 292 -21.35 -7.97 16.67
N GLU A 293 -20.97 -7.14 15.70
CA GLU A 293 -19.63 -7.19 15.11
C GLU A 293 -18.55 -6.64 16.07
N TRP A 294 -18.93 -5.78 17.01
CA TRP A 294 -18.01 -5.15 17.98
C TRP A 294 -18.10 -5.77 19.38
N ASN A 295 -18.46 -7.06 19.47
CA ASN A 295 -18.54 -7.84 20.71
C ASN A 295 -19.41 -7.19 21.81
N ASN A 296 -20.54 -6.58 21.43
CA ASN A 296 -21.45 -5.83 22.31
C ASN A 296 -20.75 -4.80 23.20
N GLY A 297 -19.67 -4.21 22.69
CA GLY A 297 -18.91 -3.20 23.42
C GLY A 297 -17.81 -3.75 24.34
N GLN A 298 -17.64 -5.06 24.45
CA GLN A 298 -16.75 -5.67 25.45
C GLN A 298 -15.33 -5.94 24.94
N GLY A 299 -15.12 -6.07 23.63
CA GLY A 299 -13.86 -6.60 23.08
C GLY A 299 -13.00 -5.63 22.27
N GLY A 300 -13.52 -4.45 21.92
CA GLY A 300 -12.84 -3.52 21.02
C GLY A 300 -12.30 -2.25 21.70
N TYR A 301 -12.43 -2.15 23.03
CA TYR A 301 -12.13 -0.92 23.76
C TYR A 301 -11.02 -1.11 24.80
N ILE A 302 -9.78 -0.80 24.41
CA ILE A 302 -8.57 -1.13 25.17
C ILE A 302 -8.50 -0.29 26.45
N LEU A 303 -8.68 1.04 26.36
CA LEU A 303 -8.59 1.89 27.56
C LEU A 303 -9.76 1.66 28.52
N GLY A 304 -10.95 1.33 28.01
CA GLY A 304 -12.07 0.90 28.85
C GLY A 304 -11.73 -0.38 29.61
N PHE A 305 -11.12 -1.36 28.94
CA PHE A 305 -10.65 -2.57 29.62
C PHE A 305 -9.63 -2.26 30.73
N CYS A 306 -8.64 -1.41 30.46
CA CYS A 306 -7.68 -0.97 31.48
C CYS A 306 -8.37 -0.28 32.67
N ASN A 307 -9.34 0.59 32.40
CA ASN A 307 -10.04 1.35 33.43
C ASN A 307 -11.00 0.49 34.26
N VAL A 308 -11.67 -0.50 33.66
CA VAL A 308 -12.70 -1.30 34.32
C VAL A 308 -12.12 -2.56 34.97
N ALA A 309 -11.30 -3.32 34.25
CA ALA A 309 -10.82 -4.63 34.72
C ALA A 309 -9.56 -4.53 35.58
N TYR A 310 -8.71 -3.53 35.33
CA TYR A 310 -7.42 -3.36 36.01
C TYR A 310 -7.23 -1.96 36.60
N HIS A 311 -8.32 -1.30 37.00
CA HIS A 311 -8.31 0.10 37.45
C HIS A 311 -7.16 0.40 38.41
N ASP A 312 -7.11 -0.35 39.51
CA ASP A 312 -6.19 -0.12 40.62
C ASP A 312 -4.75 -0.51 40.26
N GLN A 313 -4.56 -1.44 39.34
CA GLN A 313 -3.24 -1.94 38.93
C GLN A 313 -2.55 -1.07 37.88
N ILE A 314 -3.28 -0.63 36.84
CA ILE A 314 -2.69 0.03 35.67
C ILE A 314 -3.14 1.48 35.47
N TRP A 315 -4.39 1.84 35.78
CA TRP A 315 -5.01 3.06 35.22
C TRP A 315 -4.27 4.36 35.58
N ALA A 316 -3.99 4.56 36.87
CA ALA A 316 -3.29 5.76 37.33
C ALA A 316 -1.86 5.86 36.78
N LYS A 317 -1.14 4.73 36.70
CA LYS A 317 0.24 4.69 36.18
C LYS A 317 0.27 4.95 34.67
N LEU A 318 -0.61 4.30 33.93
CA LEU A 318 -0.73 4.40 32.48
C LEU A 318 -1.06 5.83 32.05
N THR A 319 -2.10 6.43 32.64
CA THR A 319 -2.52 7.79 32.31
C THR A 319 -1.47 8.84 32.69
N ASN A 320 -0.77 8.65 33.81
CA ASN A 320 0.38 9.51 34.17
C ASN A 320 1.54 9.36 33.18
N ASN A 321 1.86 8.13 32.75
CA ASN A 321 2.91 7.89 31.76
C ASN A 321 2.57 8.60 30.43
N PHE A 322 1.31 8.49 29.98
CA PHE A 322 0.87 9.18 28.77
C PHE A 322 1.02 10.70 28.89
N LYS A 323 0.56 11.30 29.99
CA LYS A 323 0.71 12.75 30.23
C LYS A 323 2.16 13.20 30.23
N GLN A 324 3.03 12.48 30.95
CA GLN A 324 4.47 12.79 31.02
C GLN A 324 5.15 12.71 29.63
N ASN A 325 4.68 11.80 28.78
CA ASN A 325 5.19 11.62 27.42
C ASN A 325 4.39 12.41 26.37
N LYS A 326 3.58 13.40 26.77
CA LYS A 326 2.75 14.23 25.87
C LYS A 326 1.89 13.38 24.93
N TYR A 327 1.31 12.30 25.47
CA TYR A 327 0.54 11.29 24.75
C TYR A 327 1.28 10.73 23.52
N TYR A 328 2.61 10.69 23.57
CA TYR A 328 3.49 10.31 22.47
C TYR A 328 3.27 11.09 21.15
N ASN A 329 2.65 12.28 21.22
CA ASN A 329 2.16 13.04 20.07
C ASN A 329 1.16 12.27 19.19
N LEU A 330 0.41 11.32 19.77
CA LEU A 330 -0.63 10.58 19.07
C LEU A 330 -1.95 11.37 19.05
N PRO A 331 -2.62 11.49 17.89
CA PRO A 331 -3.70 12.47 17.69
C PRO A 331 -4.99 12.18 18.47
N TYR A 332 -5.27 10.92 18.81
CA TYR A 332 -6.53 10.53 19.46
C TYR A 332 -6.34 10.07 20.91
N LEU A 333 -5.11 9.81 21.34
CA LEU A 333 -4.86 9.14 22.62
C LEU A 333 -5.38 9.95 23.82
N GLU A 334 -5.19 11.28 23.82
CA GLU A 334 -5.68 12.14 24.89
C GLU A 334 -7.22 12.11 24.99
N GLU A 335 -7.92 12.22 23.86
CA GLU A 335 -9.38 12.13 23.82
C GLU A 335 -9.87 10.76 24.30
N MET A 336 -9.18 9.67 23.94
CA MET A 336 -9.58 8.32 24.32
C MET A 336 -9.33 8.02 25.80
N VAL A 337 -8.31 8.63 26.42
CA VAL A 337 -8.11 8.58 27.89
C VAL A 337 -9.27 9.27 28.61
N TRP A 338 -9.70 10.43 28.11
CA TRP A 338 -10.86 11.12 28.66
C TRP A 338 -12.14 10.28 28.51
N TYR A 339 -12.38 9.74 27.31
CA TYR A 339 -13.51 8.85 27.05
C TYR A 339 -13.52 7.62 27.98
N GLY A 340 -12.34 7.07 28.30
CA GLY A 340 -12.22 5.90 29.21
C GLY A 340 -12.48 6.22 30.66
N SER A 341 -12.10 7.43 31.09
CA SER A 341 -12.37 7.90 32.45
C SER A 341 -13.87 8.11 32.72
N ASP A 342 -14.64 8.40 31.67
CA ASP A 342 -16.08 8.69 31.77
C ASP A 342 -16.97 7.48 31.40
N PHE A 343 -16.39 6.40 30.87
CA PHE A 343 -17.11 5.19 30.47
C PHE A 343 -17.91 4.54 31.62
N ASP A 344 -17.42 4.62 32.86
CA ASP A 344 -18.11 4.09 34.06
C ASP A 344 -19.16 5.03 34.65
N LYS A 345 -19.07 6.35 34.41
CA LYS A 345 -19.97 7.33 35.06
C LYS A 345 -21.34 7.41 34.41
N ILE A 346 -21.45 7.02 33.14
CA ILE A 346 -22.65 7.20 32.33
C ILE A 346 -23.25 5.84 31.93
N GLY A 347 -22.58 4.74 32.30
CA GLY A 347 -22.79 3.41 31.71
C GLY A 347 -22.25 3.35 30.28
N ALA A 348 -22.02 2.15 29.75
CA ALA A 348 -21.76 1.97 28.32
C ALA A 348 -22.85 2.74 27.54
N PRO A 349 -22.48 3.75 26.74
CA PRO A 349 -23.45 4.78 26.38
C PRO A 349 -24.54 4.31 25.43
#